data_AF-A0A535HMC3-F1
#
_entry.id   AF-A0A535HMC3-F1
#
_cell.length_a   1.000
_cell.length_b   1.000
_cell.length_c   1.000
_cell.angle_alpha   90.00
_cell.angle_beta   90.00
_cell.angle_gamma   90.00
#
_symmetry.space_group_name_H-M   'P 1'
#
loop_
_entity.id
_entity.type
_entity.pdbx_description
1 polymer ?
#
loop_
_entity_poly.entity_id
_entity_poly.type
_entity_poly.pdbx_seq_one_letter_code
_entity_poly.pdbx_strand_id
1 'polypeptide(L)'
;QYRDHDLTFNSGSHRNPASVEYTLTVPRTARLDEIKLINGSLDVTGVSGEVRASCINGRLEAHNVSGRARLSTINGRLDARFDQLAGSFVELNSVNGSVDLTIPSDAKAEIEASTVSGGIDNDFGLHVNNHRFVGHDLRGELAGGGTRIELRNVNGRIEVHHAQDGRALSPAKDLSHRDRDDDDDDSEI
;
A
#
# COMPACT_ATOMS: atom_id res chain seq x y z
N GLN A 1 3.49 25.12 -28.85
CA GLN A 1 3.33 26.52 -28.42
C GLN A 1 3.41 26.55 -26.91
N TYR A 2 4.48 27.11 -26.35
CA TYR A 2 4.58 27.38 -24.91
C TYR A 2 3.80 28.67 -24.62
N ARG A 3 2.93 28.67 -23.61
CA ARG A 3 2.22 29.87 -23.16
C ARG A 3 3.00 30.51 -22.02
N ASP A 4 3.35 31.77 -22.23
CA ASP A 4 3.92 32.67 -21.24
C ASP A 4 3.05 32.72 -19.96
N HIS A 5 3.67 32.58 -18.80
CA HIS A 5 3.06 32.86 -17.51
C HIS A 5 3.60 34.21 -17.03
N ASP A 6 2.74 35.23 -17.08
CA ASP A 6 2.96 36.51 -16.43
C ASP A 6 3.07 36.30 -14.91
N LEU A 7 4.23 36.59 -14.34
CA LEU A 7 4.43 36.64 -12.89
C LEU A 7 4.39 38.09 -12.43
N THR A 8 3.21 38.56 -12.06
CA THR A 8 3.04 39.81 -11.29
C THR A 8 3.42 39.57 -9.83
N PHE A 9 4.49 40.21 -9.36
CA PHE A 9 4.87 40.20 -7.94
C PHE A 9 4.33 41.46 -7.25
N ASN A 10 3.37 41.29 -6.33
CA ASN A 10 2.94 42.35 -5.41
C ASN A 10 3.58 42.11 -4.03
N SER A 11 4.45 43.03 -3.60
CA SER A 11 5.17 42.93 -2.33
C SER A 11 4.33 43.49 -1.18
N GLY A 12 3.87 42.63 -0.28
CA GLY A 12 3.30 43.05 1.00
C GLY A 12 2.52 41.97 1.74
N SER A 13 3.22 41.11 2.49
CA SER A 13 2.80 40.49 3.78
C SER A 13 3.55 39.17 4.05
N HIS A 14 4.03 39.01 5.29
CA HIS A 14 4.85 37.89 5.74
C HIS A 14 3.99 36.64 6.02
N ARG A 15 3.70 35.86 4.97
CA ARG A 15 3.41 34.40 4.96
C ARG A 15 2.80 34.08 3.61
N ASN A 16 3.63 33.79 2.63
CA ASN A 16 3.17 33.16 1.42
C ASN A 16 3.91 31.83 1.32
N PRO A 17 3.37 30.71 1.83
CA PRO A 17 3.91 29.42 1.48
C PRO A 17 3.71 29.29 -0.03
N ALA A 18 4.79 29.49 -0.80
CA ALA A 18 4.74 29.31 -2.23
C ALA A 18 4.30 27.86 -2.51
N SER A 19 3.13 27.70 -3.12
CA SER A 19 2.67 26.41 -3.60
C SER A 19 3.11 26.23 -5.05
N VAL A 20 3.61 25.05 -5.36
CA VAL A 20 3.98 24.67 -6.72
C VAL A 20 3.26 23.37 -7.02
N GLU A 21 2.59 23.32 -8.16
CA GLU A 21 1.88 22.14 -8.65
C GLU A 21 2.56 21.66 -9.93
N TYR A 22 2.85 20.36 -9.99
CA TYR A 22 3.44 19.71 -11.16
C TYR A 22 2.50 18.63 -11.68
N THR A 23 2.12 18.74 -12.95
CA THR A 23 1.39 17.69 -13.66
C THR A 23 2.30 17.10 -14.73
N LEU A 24 2.67 15.82 -14.56
CA LEU A 24 3.55 15.11 -15.49
C LEU A 24 2.77 13.96 -16.14
N THR A 25 2.66 13.99 -17.47
CA THR A 25 2.06 12.89 -18.23
C THR A 25 3.16 11.99 -18.76
N VAL A 26 3.11 10.71 -18.41
CA VAL A 26 4.06 9.69 -18.85
C VAL A 26 3.33 8.59 -19.62
N PRO A 27 4.04 7.83 -20.49
CA PRO A 27 3.48 6.61 -21.06
C PRO A 27 3.07 5.62 -19.96
N ARG A 28 1.96 4.90 -20.13
CA ARG A 28 1.45 3.95 -19.12
C ARG A 28 2.45 2.87 -18.72
N THR A 29 3.30 2.45 -19.66
CA THR A 29 4.34 1.42 -19.46
C THR A 29 5.66 2.00 -18.93
N ALA A 30 5.74 3.31 -18.68
CA ALA A 30 6.94 3.94 -18.17
C ALA A 30 7.27 3.40 -16.77
N ARG A 31 8.57 3.29 -16.48
CA ARG A 31 9.08 2.98 -15.14
C ARG A 31 9.33 4.28 -14.41
N LEU A 32 8.73 4.42 -13.23
CA LEU A 32 8.89 5.55 -12.33
C LEU A 32 9.80 5.12 -11.19
N ASP A 33 11.11 5.16 -11.42
CA ASP A 33 12.11 4.55 -10.54
C ASP A 33 12.29 5.29 -9.20
N GLU A 34 12.04 6.59 -9.16
CA GLU A 34 12.19 7.37 -7.94
C GLU A 34 11.37 8.66 -7.97
N ILE A 35 10.25 8.67 -7.25
CA ILE A 35 9.48 9.87 -6.96
C ILE A 35 9.59 10.18 -5.47
N LYS A 36 10.05 11.38 -5.13
CA LYS A 36 10.21 11.82 -3.73
C LYS A 36 9.45 13.11 -3.50
N LEU A 37 8.51 13.08 -2.56
CA LEU A 37 7.81 14.26 -2.09
C LEU A 37 8.11 14.47 -0.60
N ILE A 38 8.50 15.68 -0.22
CA ILE A 38 8.77 16.00 1.18
C ILE A 38 7.50 16.50 1.87
N ASN A 39 6.78 17.44 1.26
CA ASN A 39 5.55 18.01 1.80
C ASN A 39 4.49 18.11 0.69
N GLY A 40 3.27 17.65 0.94
CA GLY A 40 2.14 17.80 0.02
C GLY A 40 1.43 16.48 -0.31
N SER A 41 0.72 16.45 -1.44
CA SER A 41 0.11 15.24 -1.98
C SER A 41 0.86 14.77 -3.23
N LEU A 42 1.02 13.45 -3.34
CA LEU A 42 1.54 12.78 -4.51
C LEU A 42 0.47 11.84 -5.05
N ASP A 43 -0.01 12.12 -6.26
CA ASP A 43 -1.03 11.34 -6.93
C ASP A 43 -0.42 10.64 -8.16
N VAL A 44 -0.50 9.31 -8.18
CA VAL A 44 -0.05 8.47 -9.30
C VAL A 44 -1.25 7.75 -9.86
N THR A 45 -1.53 7.89 -11.16
CA THR A 45 -2.72 7.26 -11.77
C THR A 45 -2.42 6.60 -13.11
N GLY A 46 -2.93 5.38 -13.30
CA GLY A 46 -2.97 4.72 -14.62
C GLY A 46 -1.61 4.21 -15.12
N VAL A 47 -0.72 3.84 -14.20
CA VAL A 47 0.62 3.35 -14.52
C VAL A 47 0.66 1.83 -14.45
N SER A 48 1.01 1.20 -15.57
CA SER A 48 1.19 -0.26 -15.67
C SER A 48 2.65 -0.68 -15.55
N GLY A 49 3.59 0.26 -15.66
CA GLY A 49 5.01 0.04 -15.36
C GLY A 49 5.29 -0.04 -13.85
N GLU A 50 6.57 -0.15 -13.52
CA GLU A 50 7.01 -0.14 -12.12
C GLU A 50 6.91 1.27 -11.53
N VAL A 51 6.43 1.37 -10.30
CA VAL A 51 6.32 2.64 -9.57
C VAL A 51 7.05 2.52 -8.25
N ARG A 52 8.00 3.41 -8.02
CA ARG A 52 8.66 3.60 -6.74
C ARG A 52 8.53 5.05 -6.30
N ALA A 53 7.76 5.26 -5.24
CA ALA A 53 7.43 6.57 -4.74
C ALA A 53 7.52 6.62 -3.23
N SER A 54 7.95 7.77 -2.70
CA SER A 54 8.02 8.02 -1.26
C SER A 54 7.55 9.42 -0.91
N CYS A 55 6.72 9.52 0.12
CA CYS A 55 6.26 10.78 0.70
C CYS A 55 6.73 10.91 2.16
N ILE A 56 7.23 12.07 2.58
CA ILE A 56 7.63 12.27 3.98
C ILE A 56 6.46 12.81 4.80
N ASN A 57 5.90 13.95 4.40
CA ASN A 57 4.79 14.59 5.09
C ASN A 57 3.64 14.85 4.13
N GLY A 58 2.58 14.09 4.27
CA GLY A 58 1.36 14.27 3.50
C GLY A 58 0.88 12.96 2.90
N ARG A 59 0.28 13.05 1.72
CA ARG A 59 -0.50 11.96 1.18
C ARG A 59 0.16 11.35 -0.04
N LEU A 60 0.08 10.04 -0.16
CA LEU A 60 0.43 9.31 -1.37
C LEU A 60 -0.79 8.50 -1.81
N GLU A 61 -1.36 8.85 -2.95
CA GLU A 61 -2.46 8.12 -3.59
C GLU A 61 -1.96 7.47 -4.89
N ALA A 62 -2.19 6.18 -5.05
CA ALA A 62 -1.82 5.42 -6.24
C ALA A 62 -3.05 4.68 -6.77
N HIS A 63 -3.59 5.12 -7.90
CA HIS A 63 -4.82 4.57 -8.49
C HIS A 63 -4.57 3.93 -9.85
N ASN A 64 -5.34 2.89 -10.15
CA ASN A 64 -5.29 2.17 -11.43
C ASN A 64 -3.86 1.73 -11.78
N VAL A 65 -3.10 1.32 -10.76
CA VAL A 65 -1.76 0.78 -10.91
C VAL A 65 -1.88 -0.72 -11.13
N SER A 66 -1.09 -1.27 -12.06
CA SER A 66 -1.10 -2.71 -12.35
C SER A 66 0.27 -3.37 -12.35
N GLY A 67 1.34 -2.57 -12.37
CA GLY A 67 2.72 -3.05 -12.36
C GLY A 67 3.24 -3.33 -10.95
N ARG A 68 4.55 -3.50 -10.84
CA ARG A 68 5.22 -3.56 -9.53
C ARG A 68 5.11 -2.20 -8.83
N ALA A 69 4.78 -2.20 -7.55
CA ALA A 69 4.62 -0.95 -6.78
C ALA A 69 5.43 -1.03 -5.50
N ARG A 70 6.24 -0.02 -5.24
CA ARG A 70 6.96 0.20 -3.98
C ARG A 70 6.65 1.60 -3.48
N LEU A 71 5.68 1.70 -2.58
CA LEU A 71 5.20 2.97 -2.08
C LEU A 71 5.57 3.10 -0.60
N SER A 72 6.09 4.26 -0.20
CA SER A 72 6.38 4.51 1.20
C SER A 72 5.92 5.88 1.69
N THR A 73 5.47 5.94 2.94
CA THR A 73 5.17 7.19 3.62
C THR A 73 5.79 7.23 5.02
N ILE A 74 6.13 8.42 5.53
CA ILE A 74 6.57 8.58 6.92
C ILE A 74 5.44 9.13 7.77
N ASN A 75 4.88 10.28 7.41
CA ASN A 75 3.81 10.94 8.14
C ASN A 75 2.65 11.25 7.20
N GLY A 76 1.63 10.40 7.24
CA GLY A 76 0.39 10.61 6.51
C GLY A 76 -0.16 9.33 5.89
N ARG A 77 -1.15 9.47 5.01
CA ARG A 77 -1.89 8.33 4.46
C ARG A 77 -1.27 7.83 3.17
N LEU A 78 -1.20 6.51 3.05
CA LEU A 78 -0.89 5.81 1.80
C LEU A 78 -2.15 5.06 1.36
N ASP A 79 -2.72 5.47 0.23
CA ASP A 79 -3.86 4.78 -0.41
C ASP A 79 -3.38 4.20 -1.74
N ALA A 80 -3.48 2.88 -1.91
CA ALA A 80 -3.11 2.20 -3.13
C ALA A 80 -4.27 1.34 -3.64
N ARG A 81 -4.71 1.61 -4.88
CA ARG A 81 -5.78 0.90 -5.57
C ARG A 81 -5.29 0.26 -6.86
N PHE A 82 -5.45 -1.05 -6.93
CA PHE A 82 -5.08 -1.87 -8.08
C PHE A 82 -6.34 -2.35 -8.81
N ASP A 83 -6.44 -2.07 -10.12
CA ASP A 83 -7.54 -2.58 -10.96
C ASP A 83 -7.30 -4.03 -11.41
N GLN A 84 -6.02 -4.41 -11.45
CA GLN A 84 -5.56 -5.75 -11.76
C GLN A 84 -4.20 -5.97 -11.09
N LEU A 85 -4.00 -7.17 -10.54
CA LEU A 85 -2.71 -7.59 -10.03
C LEU A 85 -1.96 -8.33 -11.15
N ALA A 86 -1.30 -7.56 -12.01
CA ALA A 86 -0.48 -8.08 -13.10
C ALA A 86 1.04 -8.03 -12.79
N GLY A 87 1.41 -7.31 -11.73
CA GLY A 87 2.78 -7.24 -11.23
C GLY A 87 3.15 -8.46 -10.39
N SER A 88 4.44 -8.73 -10.25
CA SER A 88 4.92 -9.82 -9.39
C SER A 88 4.96 -9.46 -7.90
N PHE A 89 4.96 -8.16 -7.56
CA PHE A 89 5.23 -7.68 -6.21
C PHE A 89 4.66 -6.28 -5.94
N VAL A 90 4.02 -6.11 -4.79
CA VAL A 90 3.52 -4.84 -4.25
C VAL A 90 4.03 -4.70 -2.83
N GLU A 91 4.67 -3.57 -2.51
CA GLU A 91 5.19 -3.26 -1.18
C GLU A 91 4.76 -1.87 -0.75
N LEU A 92 3.96 -1.79 0.32
CA LEU A 92 3.51 -0.54 0.91
C LEU A 92 4.08 -0.42 2.31
N ASN A 93 4.84 0.65 2.56
CA ASN A 93 5.46 0.91 3.86
C ASN A 93 4.96 2.23 4.45
N SER A 94 4.64 2.24 5.74
CA SER A 94 4.33 3.46 6.49
C SER A 94 5.03 3.48 7.84
N VAL A 95 5.28 4.67 8.38
CA VAL A 95 5.79 4.82 9.76
C VAL A 95 4.71 5.37 10.68
N ASN A 96 4.12 6.51 10.36
CA ASN A 96 3.07 7.17 11.15
C ASN A 96 1.91 7.52 10.22
N GLY A 97 0.98 6.60 10.05
CA GLY A 97 -0.03 6.71 9.00
C GLY A 97 -0.93 5.50 8.87
N SER A 98 -2.00 5.64 8.09
CA SER A 98 -2.79 4.50 7.61
C SER A 98 -2.24 4.02 6.28
N VAL A 99 -2.29 2.69 6.10
CA VAL A 99 -2.03 2.03 4.82
C VAL A 99 -3.33 1.40 4.38
N ASP A 100 -3.91 1.95 3.32
CA ASP A 100 -5.17 1.52 2.76
C ASP A 100 -4.86 0.87 1.41
N LEU A 101 -5.13 -0.44 1.27
CA LEU A 101 -4.92 -1.19 0.04
C LEU A 101 -6.26 -1.68 -0.51
N THR A 102 -6.57 -1.33 -1.75
CA THR A 102 -7.72 -1.91 -2.48
C THR A 102 -7.23 -2.77 -3.65
N ILE A 103 -7.63 -4.04 -3.67
CA ILE A 103 -7.32 -5.00 -4.76
C ILE A 103 -8.60 -5.59 -5.36
N PRO A 104 -8.58 -6.15 -6.57
CA PRO A 104 -9.76 -6.76 -7.18
C PRO A 104 -10.38 -7.86 -6.30
N SER A 105 -11.70 -8.04 -6.35
CA SER A 105 -12.34 -9.08 -5.51
C SER A 105 -11.85 -10.49 -5.85
N ASP A 106 -11.53 -10.73 -7.13
CA ASP A 106 -11.01 -12.00 -7.66
C ASP A 106 -9.48 -12.05 -7.72
N ALA A 107 -8.81 -11.23 -6.90
CA ALA A 107 -7.36 -11.17 -6.81
C ALA A 107 -6.71 -12.52 -6.45
N LYS A 108 -5.61 -12.82 -7.14
CA LYS A 108 -4.72 -13.95 -6.88
C LYS A 108 -3.43 -13.43 -6.25
N ALA A 109 -3.31 -13.57 -4.94
CA ALA A 109 -2.25 -12.91 -4.18
C ALA A 109 -1.85 -13.67 -2.91
N GLU A 110 -0.61 -13.51 -2.48
CA GLU A 110 -0.18 -13.80 -1.10
C GLU A 110 -0.06 -12.46 -0.37
N ILE A 111 -0.76 -12.31 0.75
CA ILE A 111 -0.79 -11.08 1.53
C ILE A 111 -0.03 -11.32 2.83
N GLU A 112 0.96 -10.47 3.08
CA GLU A 112 1.71 -10.39 4.32
C GLU A 112 1.58 -8.95 4.84
N ALA A 113 0.91 -8.77 5.97
CA ALA A 113 0.71 -7.47 6.59
C ALA A 113 1.23 -7.48 8.02
N SER A 114 1.92 -6.42 8.44
CA SER A 114 2.42 -6.28 9.80
C SER A 114 2.41 -4.82 10.26
N THR A 115 1.97 -4.59 11.49
CA THR A 115 2.04 -3.28 12.16
C THR A 115 2.55 -3.43 13.57
N VAL A 116 3.39 -2.51 14.06
CA VAL A 116 3.92 -2.56 15.43
C VAL A 116 2.87 -2.07 16.43
N SER A 117 2.22 -0.96 16.13
CA SER A 117 1.16 -0.35 16.94
C SER A 117 0.01 0.08 16.04
N GLY A 118 -1.16 -0.53 16.21
CA GLY A 118 -2.32 -0.27 15.37
C GLY A 118 -3.22 -1.49 15.27
N GLY A 119 -3.96 -1.59 14.17
CA GLY A 119 -4.80 -2.75 13.86
C GLY A 119 -4.62 -3.14 12.40
N ILE A 120 -4.93 -4.39 12.09
CA ILE A 120 -5.02 -4.87 10.71
C ILE A 120 -6.46 -5.32 10.51
N ASP A 121 -7.10 -4.79 9.49
CA ASP A 121 -8.45 -5.16 9.07
C ASP A 121 -8.40 -5.60 7.61
N ASN A 122 -9.20 -6.60 7.26
CA ASN A 122 -9.28 -7.08 5.88
C ASN A 122 -10.68 -7.57 5.52
N ASP A 123 -11.11 -7.27 4.30
CA ASP A 123 -12.43 -7.67 3.80
C ASP A 123 -12.46 -9.14 3.31
N PHE A 124 -11.30 -9.79 3.20
CA PHE A 124 -11.16 -11.16 2.69
C PHE A 124 -11.38 -12.24 3.76
N GLY A 125 -11.61 -11.85 5.02
CA GLY A 125 -11.82 -12.78 6.14
C GLY A 125 -10.57 -13.54 6.57
N LEU A 126 -9.37 -13.06 6.22
CA LEU A 126 -8.10 -13.59 6.71
C LEU A 126 -7.96 -13.34 8.21
N HIS A 127 -7.38 -14.31 8.91
CA HIS A 127 -7.12 -14.18 10.34
C HIS A 127 -6.03 -13.12 10.60
N VAL A 128 -6.24 -12.34 11.65
CA VAL A 128 -5.28 -11.36 12.12
C VAL A 128 -4.74 -11.84 13.46
N ASN A 129 -3.44 -12.11 13.49
CA ASN A 129 -2.72 -12.46 14.69
C ASN A 129 -2.50 -11.21 15.54
N ASN A 130 -3.12 -11.19 16.71
CA ASN A 130 -2.95 -10.12 17.68
C ASN A 130 -1.96 -10.58 18.74
N HIS A 131 -0.71 -10.11 18.68
CA HIS A 131 0.28 -10.50 19.69
C HIS A 131 -0.06 -9.91 21.06
N ARG A 132 0.27 -10.66 22.11
CA ARG A 132 -0.07 -10.30 23.51
C ARG A 132 0.60 -9.02 24.01
N PHE A 133 1.70 -8.59 23.40
CA PHE A 133 2.53 -7.49 23.91
C PHE A 133 2.67 -6.33 22.94
N VAL A 134 3.09 -6.60 21.70
CA VAL A 134 3.27 -5.60 20.65
C VAL A 134 3.13 -6.30 19.32
N GLY A 135 2.50 -5.62 18.35
CA GLY A 135 2.48 -6.04 16.98
C GLY A 135 1.24 -6.84 16.58
N HIS A 136 0.77 -6.57 15.38
CA HIS A 136 -0.27 -7.32 14.71
C HIS A 136 0.29 -7.78 13.38
N ASP A 137 0.03 -9.02 13.01
CA ASP A 137 0.39 -9.55 11.71
C ASP A 137 -0.77 -10.32 11.09
N LEU A 138 -0.72 -10.42 9.78
CA LEU A 138 -1.64 -11.19 8.98
C LEU A 138 -0.84 -11.82 7.86
N ARG A 139 -1.05 -13.12 7.67
CA ARG A 139 -0.48 -13.84 6.54
C ARG A 139 -1.53 -14.74 5.93
N GLY A 140 -1.78 -14.56 4.64
CA GLY A 140 -2.81 -15.31 3.94
C GLY A 140 -2.60 -15.40 2.46
N GLU A 141 -3.32 -16.33 1.84
CA GLU A 141 -3.30 -16.60 0.42
C GLU A 141 -4.71 -16.43 -0.15
N LEU A 142 -4.83 -15.72 -1.26
CA LEU A 142 -6.05 -15.52 -2.02
C LEU A 142 -6.00 -16.31 -3.33
N ALA A 143 -7.03 -17.11 -3.59
CA ALA A 143 -7.28 -17.80 -4.86
C ALA A 143 -6.10 -18.64 -5.43
N GLY A 144 -5.34 -19.30 -4.54
CA GLY A 144 -4.21 -20.17 -4.92
C GLY A 144 -2.87 -19.45 -5.03
N GLY A 145 -2.76 -18.23 -4.49
CA GLY A 145 -1.55 -17.40 -4.51
C GLY A 145 -1.41 -16.60 -5.80
N GLY A 146 -0.26 -15.94 -5.97
CA GLY A 146 0.01 -15.13 -7.18
C GLY A 146 0.92 -13.95 -6.88
N THR A 147 0.36 -12.74 -6.97
CA THR A 147 1.11 -11.51 -6.67
C THR A 147 1.45 -11.46 -5.18
N ARG A 148 2.72 -11.25 -4.83
CA ARG A 148 3.09 -11.06 -3.43
C ARG A 148 2.84 -9.61 -3.02
N ILE A 149 2.04 -9.43 -1.97
CA ILE A 149 1.65 -8.14 -1.41
C ILE A 149 2.22 -8.06 0.01
N GLU A 150 3.03 -7.05 0.24
CA GLU A 150 3.65 -6.80 1.54
C GLU A 150 3.24 -5.43 2.07
N LEU A 151 2.65 -5.41 3.26
CA LEU A 151 2.18 -4.20 3.95
C LEU A 151 2.91 -4.11 5.28
N ARG A 152 3.66 -3.03 5.48
CA ARG A 152 4.36 -2.79 6.75
C ARG A 152 4.02 -1.41 7.29
N ASN A 153 3.67 -1.36 8.56
CA ASN A 153 3.44 -0.12 9.27
C ASN A 153 4.15 -0.15 10.64
N VAL A 154 4.44 1.02 11.18
CA VAL A 154 4.93 1.13 12.56
C VAL A 154 3.80 1.59 13.46
N ASN A 155 3.20 2.74 13.16
CA ASN A 155 2.14 3.36 13.95
C ASN A 155 0.96 3.70 13.05
N GLY A 156 -0.11 2.93 13.19
CA GLY A 156 -1.39 3.14 12.51
C GLY A 156 -1.99 1.85 11.98
N ARG A 157 -3.15 2.00 11.33
CA ARG A 157 -3.92 0.86 10.81
C ARG A 157 -3.47 0.46 9.41
N ILE A 158 -3.62 -0.83 9.13
CA ILE A 158 -3.52 -1.40 7.79
C ILE A 158 -4.92 -1.91 7.46
N GLU A 159 -5.51 -1.43 6.38
CA GLU A 159 -6.84 -1.81 5.94
C GLU A 159 -6.74 -2.39 4.52
N VAL A 160 -7.16 -3.65 4.34
CA VAL A 160 -7.13 -4.34 3.05
C VAL A 160 -8.55 -4.56 2.55
N HIS A 161 -8.88 -3.87 1.47
CA HIS A 161 -10.20 -3.88 0.87
C HIS A 161 -10.25 -4.64 -0.43
N HIS A 162 -11.42 -5.20 -0.71
CA HIS A 162 -11.74 -5.68 -2.04
C HIS A 162 -12.36 -4.54 -2.87
N ALA A 163 -12.14 -4.56 -4.18
CA ALA A 163 -12.77 -3.62 -5.09
C ALA A 163 -14.27 -3.92 -5.17
N GLN A 164 -15.13 -2.89 -5.15
CA GLN A 164 -16.57 -3.05 -5.39
C GLN A 164 -16.84 -3.26 -6.90
N ASP A 165 -16.28 -4.33 -7.47
CA ASP A 165 -16.22 -4.63 -8.90
C ASP A 165 -17.28 -5.65 -9.38
N GLY A 166 -18.13 -6.12 -8.47
CA GLY A 166 -19.19 -7.09 -8.74
C GLY A 166 -18.67 -8.51 -9.04
N ARG A 167 -17.37 -8.77 -8.82
CA ARG A 167 -16.78 -10.10 -9.00
C ARG A 167 -16.94 -10.92 -7.72
N ALA A 168 -16.80 -12.24 -7.85
CA ALA A 168 -16.78 -13.12 -6.69
C ALA A 168 -15.53 -12.85 -5.84
N LEU A 169 -15.70 -12.84 -4.52
CA LEU A 169 -14.58 -12.68 -3.59
C LEU A 169 -13.66 -13.91 -3.65
N SER A 170 -12.37 -13.68 -3.79
CA SER A 170 -11.35 -14.72 -3.82
C SER A 170 -11.40 -15.56 -2.55
N PRO A 171 -11.36 -16.91 -2.65
CA PRO A 171 -11.27 -17.75 -1.48
C PRO A 171 -9.95 -17.45 -0.76
N ALA A 172 -10.05 -17.20 0.54
CA ALA A 172 -8.93 -16.88 1.40
C ALA A 172 -8.51 -18.12 2.19
N LYS A 173 -7.21 -18.41 2.19
CA LYS A 173 -6.59 -19.43 3.03
C LYS A 173 -5.64 -18.73 3.99
N ASP A 174 -5.86 -18.95 5.27
CA ASP A 174 -4.98 -18.44 6.31
C ASP A 174 -3.66 -19.23 6.34
N LEU A 175 -2.54 -18.53 6.48
CA LEU A 175 -1.18 -19.08 6.58
C LEU A 175 -0.50 -18.73 7.91
N SER A 176 -1.26 -18.19 8.87
CA SER A 176 -0.78 -17.76 10.19
C SER A 176 -0.29 -18.91 11.10
N HIS A 177 -0.74 -20.15 10.85
CA HIS A 177 -0.34 -21.33 11.60
C HIS A 177 0.64 -22.21 10.80
N ARG A 178 1.87 -22.34 11.30
CA ARG A 178 2.57 -23.62 11.19
C ARG A 178 1.96 -24.52 12.24
N ASP A 179 1.34 -25.62 11.81
CA ASP A 179 1.11 -26.77 12.67
C ASP A 179 2.46 -27.08 13.34
N ARG A 180 2.56 -26.80 14.65
CA ARG A 180 3.56 -27.45 15.48
C ARG A 180 2.95 -28.82 15.70
N ASP A 181 3.35 -29.77 14.85
CA ASP A 181 3.10 -31.17 15.10
C ASP A 181 3.57 -31.49 16.54
N ASP A 182 2.70 -32.22 17.22
CA ASP A 182 2.86 -32.75 18.57
C ASP A 182 4.16 -33.57 18.68
N ASP A 183 5.16 -33.03 19.38
CA ASP A 183 6.31 -33.79 19.92
C ASP A 183 6.20 -33.80 21.47
N ASP A 184 5.03 -34.17 21.99
CA ASP A 184 4.87 -34.60 23.38
C ASP A 184 4.12 -35.95 23.37
N ASP A 185 4.85 -37.02 23.03
CA ASP A 185 4.46 -38.37 23.43
C ASP A 185 5.60 -39.01 24.24
N ASP A 186 5.19 -39.55 25.38
CA ASP A 186 5.96 -40.10 26.47
C ASP A 186 6.83 -41.30 26.06
N SER A 187 7.99 -41.44 26.69
CA SER A 187 8.34 -42.74 27.27
C SER A 187 9.25 -42.55 28.49
N GLU A 188 8.69 -42.87 29.65
CA GLU A 188 9.38 -43.21 30.91
C GLU A 188 10.68 -43.99 30.67
N ILE A 189 11.76 -43.63 31.39
CA ILE A 189 12.57 -44.54 32.24
C ILE A 189 13.16 -43.75 33.41
#